data_AF-A0A1J5JTA1-F1
#
_entry.id   AF-A0A1J5JTA1-F1
#
_cell.length_a   1.000
_cell.length_b   1.000
_cell.length_c   1.000
_cell.angle_alpha   90.00
_cell.angle_beta   90.00
_cell.angle_gamma   90.00
#
_symmetry.space_group_name_H-M   'P 1'
#
loop_
_entity.id
_entity.type
_entity.pdbx_description
1 polymer ?
#
loop_
_entity_poly.entity_id
_entity_poly.type
_entity_poly.pdbx_seq_one_letter_code
_entity_poly.pdbx_strand_id
1 'polypeptide(L)' 'MYQCKSGKHWWLRMEDAKKCCNGYRRVLCIGNTRGCDITIYEAETETMYGYKWEKNSE' A
#
# COMPACT_ATOMS: atom_id res chain seq x y z
N MET A 1 -1.19 -16.39 13.13
CA MET A 1 -1.26 -15.82 11.77
C MET A 1 -0.30 -14.64 11.70
N TYR A 2 0.35 -14.44 10.56
CA TYR A 2 1.33 -13.38 10.34
C TYR A 2 0.85 -12.49 9.21
N GLN A 3 0.76 -11.17 9.48
CA GLN A 3 0.42 -10.18 8.47
C GLN A 3 1.67 -9.82 7.67
N CYS A 4 1.56 -9.69 6.35
CA CYS A 4 2.70 -9.26 5.54
C CYS A 4 2.98 -7.76 5.72
N LYS A 5 4.17 -7.30 5.28
CA LYS A 5 4.61 -5.89 5.42
C LYS A 5 3.67 -4.87 4.73
N SER A 6 2.85 -5.30 3.77
CA SER A 6 1.86 -4.42 3.13
C SER A 6 0.57 -4.24 3.95
N GLY A 7 0.38 -5.03 5.00
CA GLY A 7 -0.83 -5.02 5.83
C GLY A 7 -2.05 -5.70 5.19
N LYS A 8 -1.98 -6.14 3.93
CA LYS A 8 -3.16 -6.65 3.20
C LYS A 8 -3.42 -8.14 3.32
N HIS A 9 -2.37 -8.94 3.51
CA HIS A 9 -2.48 -10.40 3.45
C HIS A 9 -2.06 -11.03 4.77
N TRP A 10 -2.78 -12.10 5.12
CA TRP A 10 -2.52 -12.91 6.30
C TRP A 10 -2.03 -14.29 5.87
N TRP A 11 -0.97 -14.76 6.53
CA TRP A 11 -0.36 -16.06 6.26
C TRP A 11 -0.31 -16.90 7.51
N LEU A 12 -0.30 -18.22 7.33
CA LEU A 12 -0.14 -19.17 8.43
C LEU A 12 1.31 -19.23 8.91
N ARG A 13 2.28 -19.05 8.01
CA ARG A 13 3.72 -19.08 8.30
C ARG A 13 4.35 -17.70 8.15
N MET A 14 5.34 -17.40 8.99
CA MET A 14 6.05 -16.12 8.99
C MET A 14 6.89 -15.92 7.73
N GLU A 15 7.52 -16.98 7.20
CA GLU A 15 8.39 -16.90 6.02
C GLU A 15 7.62 -16.46 4.77
N ASP A 16 6.38 -16.94 4.61
CA ASP A 16 5.51 -16.55 3.51
C ASP A 16 5.06 -15.09 3.67
N ALA A 17 4.73 -14.67 4.89
CA ALA A 17 4.43 -13.27 5.19
C ALA A 17 5.61 -12.33 4.89
N LYS A 18 6.85 -12.77 5.11
CA LYS A 18 8.07 -12.00 4.81
C LYS A 18 8.32 -11.84 3.31
N LYS A 19 8.05 -12.88 2.50
CA LYS A 19 8.20 -12.85 1.03
C LYS A 19 7.02 -12.16 0.33
N CYS A 20 5.87 -12.11 0.98
CA CYS A 20 4.65 -11.54 0.43
C CYS A 20 4.85 -10.08 -0.01
N CYS A 21 4.21 -9.72 -1.12
CA CYS A 21 4.28 -8.40 -1.75
C CYS A 21 5.70 -7.98 -2.16
N ASN A 22 6.67 -8.90 -2.26
CA ASN A 22 8.06 -8.64 -2.70
C ASN A 22 8.73 -7.47 -1.95
N GLY A 23 8.38 -7.30 -0.68
CA GLY A 23 8.89 -6.19 0.12
C GLY A 23 8.30 -4.83 -0.23
N TYR A 24 7.19 -4.73 -0.97
CA TYR A 24 6.48 -3.48 -1.24
C TYR A 24 5.26 -3.29 -0.32
N ARG A 25 4.89 -2.03 -0.09
CA ARG A 25 3.65 -1.61 0.58
C ARG A 25 2.94 -0.52 -0.24
N ARG A 26 1.61 -0.42 -0.12
CA ARG A 26 0.88 0.74 -0.67
C ARG A 26 0.88 1.87 0.35
N VAL A 27 1.22 3.06 -0.11
CA VAL A 27 1.16 4.28 0.69
C VAL A 27 0.11 5.21 0.10
N LEU A 28 -0.76 5.71 0.97
CA LEU A 28 -1.75 6.73 0.63
C LEU A 28 -1.06 8.07 0.43
N CYS A 29 -1.32 8.73 -0.68
CA CYS A 29 -0.81 10.05 -1.01
C CYS A 29 -1.99 11.03 -1.04
N ILE A 30 -1.97 12.02 -0.15
CA ILE A 30 -3.00 13.06 -0.05
C ILE A 30 -2.38 14.39 -0.49
N GLY A 31 -3.12 15.19 -1.24
CA GLY A 31 -2.74 16.55 -1.64
C GLY A 31 -1.82 16.63 -2.87
N ASN A 32 -0.74 15.85 -2.95
CA ASN A 32 0.11 15.76 -4.14
C ASN A 32 0.06 14.34 -4.74
N THR A 33 -0.78 14.16 -5.74
CA THR A 33 -0.97 12.88 -6.42
C THR A 33 -0.05 12.69 -7.63
N ARG A 34 0.79 13.70 -7.98
CA ARG A 34 1.81 13.52 -9.02
C ARG A 34 2.85 12.50 -8.54
N GLY A 35 2.89 11.35 -9.22
CA GLY A 35 3.76 10.21 -8.85
C GLY A 35 3.03 9.09 -8.10
N CYS A 36 1.70 9.15 -7.99
CA CYS A 36 0.92 7.99 -7.59
C CYS A 36 0.75 7.01 -8.75
N ASP A 37 0.74 5.72 -8.47
CA ASP A 37 0.41 4.67 -9.45
C ASP A 37 -1.08 4.67 -9.82
N ILE A 38 -1.92 5.10 -8.88
CA ILE A 38 -3.35 5.29 -9.07
C ILE A 38 -3.81 6.57 -8.38
N THR A 39 -4.80 7.23 -8.96
CA THR A 39 -5.45 8.40 -8.39
C THR A 39 -6.95 8.16 -8.33
N ILE A 40 -7.59 8.59 -7.26
CA ILE A 40 -9.02 8.45 -7.00
C ILE A 40 -9.55 9.82 -6.63
N TYR A 41 -10.70 10.17 -7.21
CA TYR A 41 -11.48 11.35 -6.85
C TYR A 41 -12.76 10.89 -6.16
N GLU A 42 -12.95 11.31 -4.90
CA GLU A 42 -14.20 11.12 -4.16
C GLU A 42 -15.04 12.38 -4.26
N ALA A 43 -16.18 12.29 -4.93
CA ALA A 43 -17.05 13.44 -5.20
C ALA A 43 -17.73 13.99 -3.94
N GLU A 44 -18.09 13.13 -2.98
CA GLU A 44 -18.78 13.53 -1.75
C GLU A 44 -17.92 14.42 -0.86
N THR A 45 -16.62 14.12 -0.80
CA THR A 45 -15.64 14.83 0.03
C THR A 45 -14.80 15.83 -0.77
N GLU A 46 -15.07 15.94 -2.08
CA GLU A 46 -14.27 16.68 -3.07
C GLU A 46 -12.75 16.42 -2.93
N THR A 47 -12.39 15.20 -2.50
CA THR A 47 -11.03 14.85 -2.13
C THR A 47 -10.39 14.02 -3.23
N MET A 48 -9.19 14.43 -3.63
CA MET A 48 -8.33 13.66 -4.52
C MET A 48 -7.18 13.05 -3.73
N TYR A 49 -7.04 11.74 -3.81
CA TYR A 49 -5.95 10.99 -3.21
C TYR A 49 -5.42 9.93 -4.17
N GLY A 50 -4.25 9.39 -3.89
CA GLY A 50 -3.66 8.34 -4.69
C GLY A 50 -2.99 7.27 -3.85
N TYR A 51 -2.57 6.20 -4.52
CA TYR A 51 -1.72 5.19 -3.91
C TYR A 51 -0.47 4.99 -4.75
N LYS A 52 0.65 4.80 -4.07
CA LYS A 52 1.90 4.36 -4.69
C LYS A 52 2.44 3.14 -3.97
N TRP A 53 3.11 2.26 -4.71
CA TRP A 53 3.92 1.21 -4.14
C TRP A 53 5.28 1.76 -3.72
N GLU A 54 5.59 1.63 -2.44
CA GLU A 54 6.93 1.89 -1.92
C GLU A 54 7.57 0.59 -1.53
N LYS A 55 8.85 0.42 -1.87
CA LYS A 55 9.65 -0.66 -1.32
C LYS A 55 9.87 -0.36 0.16
N ASN A 56 9.54 -1.30 1.02
CA ASN A 56 9.80 -1.19 2.45
C ASN A 56 11.30 -1.00 2.63
N SER A 57 11.70 0.14 3.20
CA SER A 57 13.03 0.29 3.77
C SER A 57 13.15 -0.73 4.91
N GLU A 58 14.15 -1.58 4.84
CA GLU A 58 14.38 -2.65 5.83
C GLU A 58 14.68 -2.10 7.22
#